data_AF-A8AB49-F1
#
_entry.id   AF-A8AB49-F1
#
_cell.length_a   1.000
_cell.length_b   1.000
_cell.length_c   1.000
_cell.angle_alpha   90.00
_cell.angle_beta   90.00
_cell.angle_gamma   90.00
#
_symmetry.space_group_name_H-M   'P 1'
#
loop_
_entity.id
_entity.type
_entity.pdbx_description
1 polymer ?
#
loop_
_entity_poly.entity_id
_entity_poly.type
_entity_poly.pdbx_seq_one_letter_code
_entity_poly.pdbx_strand_id
1 'polypeptide(L)' 'MEWKEVKVPVTLYNRLRELAAKTGFEDPNTLLIHLLREALAKLEEEVEEANISEEERKEIIERLRSLGYL' A
#
# COMPACT_ATOMS: atom_id res chain seq x y z
N MET A 1 -0.15 -11.97 18.82
CA MET A 1 -0.16 -11.38 17.47
C MET A 1 1.28 -11.40 16.98
N GLU A 2 1.53 -12.00 15.81
CA GLU A 2 2.88 -12.07 15.24
C GLU A 2 3.12 -10.87 14.32
N TRP A 3 4.36 -10.35 14.31
CA TRP A 3 4.75 -9.20 13.49
C TRP A 3 5.78 -9.62 12.44
N LYS A 4 5.79 -8.92 11.30
CA LYS A 4 6.79 -9.07 10.23
C LYS A 4 7.39 -7.71 9.91
N GLU A 5 8.69 -7.69 9.65
CA GLU A 5 9.39 -6.48 9.20
C GLU A 5 9.39 -6.40 7.67
N VAL A 6 9.14 -5.20 7.15
CA VAL A 6 9.20 -4.90 5.72
C VAL A 6 10.17 -3.75 5.49
N LYS A 7 10.94 -3.81 4.40
CA LYS A 7 11.83 -2.71 4.01
C LYS A 7 11.03 -1.71 3.19
N VAL A 8 10.96 -0.48 3.67
CA VAL A 8 10.31 0.64 2.99
C VAL A 8 11.38 1.63 2.53
N PRO A 9 11.34 2.12 1.27
CA PRO A 9 12.24 3.18 0.83
C PRO A 9 12.15 4.40 1.76
N VAL A 10 13.32 4.94 2.14
CA VAL A 10 13.39 6.08 3.08
C VAL A 10 12.58 7.28 2.60
N THR A 11 12.58 7.52 1.28
CA THR A 11 11.80 8.60 0.65
C THR A 11 10.29 8.43 0.87
N LEU A 12 9.79 7.20 0.77
CA LEU A 12 8.38 6.89 1.01
C LEU A 12 8.03 7.00 2.49
N TYR A 13 8.90 6.49 3.37
CA TYR A 13 8.70 6.59 4.81
C TYR A 13 8.67 8.04 5.31
N ASN A 14 9.52 8.90 4.76
CA ASN A 14 9.51 10.33 5.08
C ASN A 14 8.18 11.01 4.68
N ARG A 15 7.63 10.66 3.51
CA ARG A 15 6.31 11.15 3.09
C ARG A 15 5.20 10.67 4.03
N LEU A 16 5.26 9.41 4.48
CA LEU A 16 4.31 8.88 5.48
C LEU A 16 4.42 9.65 6.79
N ARG A 17 5.64 9.98 7.24
CA ARG A 17 5.87 10.79 8.45
C ARG A 17 5.27 12.18 8.34
N GLU A 18 5.46 12.85 7.21
CA GLU A 18 4.87 14.17 6.95
C GLU A 18 3.34 14.13 6.88
N LEU A 19 2.77 13.08 6.27
CA LEU A 19 1.32 12.88 6.24
C LEU A 19 0.77 12.65 7.65
N ALA A 20 1.36 11.73 8.41
CA ALA A 20 0.91 11.38 9.76
C ALA A 20 0.80 12.62 10.66
N ALA A 21 1.80 13.51 10.58
CA ALA A 21 1.82 14.78 11.31
C ALA A 21 0.67 15.73 10.93
N LYS A 22 0.16 15.67 9.69
CA LYS A 22 -0.94 16.51 9.21
C LYS A 22 -2.32 15.90 9.49
N THR A 23 -2.40 14.57 9.54
CA THR A 23 -3.66 13.83 9.67
C THR A 23 -3.99 13.45 11.12
N GLY A 24 -3.13 13.78 12.08
CA GLY A 24 -3.34 13.48 13.51
C GLY A 24 -3.03 12.04 13.90
N PHE A 25 -2.29 11.30 13.06
CA PHE A 25 -1.81 9.98 13.45
C PHE A 25 -0.60 10.13 14.38
N GLU A 26 -0.59 9.37 15.47
CA GLU A 26 0.48 9.44 16.47
C GLU A 26 1.81 8.93 15.91
N ASP A 27 1.79 7.98 14.98
CA ASP A 27 3.00 7.45 14.37
C ASP A 27 2.85 7.04 12.89
N PRO A 28 3.95 7.11 12.09
CA PRO A 28 3.93 6.76 10.67
C PRO A 28 3.63 5.28 10.39
N ASN A 29 3.94 4.36 11.31
CA ASN A 29 3.66 2.93 11.12
C ASN A 29 2.17 2.63 11.28
N THR A 30 1.46 3.30 12.21
CA THR A 30 0.00 3.18 12.30
C THR A 30 -0.65 3.65 11.00
N LEU A 31 -0.20 4.77 10.44
CA LEU A 31 -0.67 5.23 9.13
C LEU A 31 -0.35 4.21 8.02
N LEU A 32 0.87 3.67 8.00
CA LEU A 32 1.27 2.64 7.03
C LEU A 32 0.37 1.40 7.12
N ILE A 33 0.13 0.88 8.33
CA ILE A 33 -0.73 -0.29 8.57
C ILE A 33 -2.16 -0.01 8.11
N HIS A 34 -2.69 1.19 8.40
CA HIS A 34 -4.02 1.59 7.95
C HIS A 34 -4.13 1.62 6.43
N LEU A 35 -3.19 2.29 5.75
CA LEU A 35 -3.15 2.35 4.28
C LEU A 35 -2.99 0.95 3.64
N LEU A 36 -2.18 0.07 4.24
CA LEU A 36 -2.03 -1.30 3.77
C LEU A 36 -3.33 -2.10 3.90
N ARG A 37 -4.08 -1.92 5.00
CA ARG A 37 -5.39 -2.58 5.18
C ARG A 37 -6.40 -2.13 4.14
N GLU A 38 -6.49 -0.83 3.88
CA GLU A 38 -7.39 -0.29 2.86
C GLU A 38 -7.01 -0.77 1.45
N ALA A 39 -5.72 -0.75 1.13
CA ALA A 39 -5.24 -1.23 -0.17
C ALA A 39 -5.49 -2.73 -0.35
N LEU A 40 -5.32 -3.54 0.70
CA LEU A 40 -5.61 -4.97 0.67
C LEU A 40 -7.11 -5.23 0.52
N ALA A 41 -7.96 -4.59 1.32
CA ALA A 41 -9.41 -4.79 1.24
C ALA A 41 -9.94 -4.43 -0.16
N LYS A 42 -9.46 -3.35 -0.75
CA LYS A 42 -9.82 -2.97 -2.12
C LYS A 42 -9.33 -3.99 -3.14
N LEU A 43 -8.11 -4.51 -2.98
CA LEU A 43 -7.59 -5.54 -3.87
C LEU A 43 -8.38 -6.85 -3.72
N GLU A 44 -8.75 -7.23 -2.50
CA GLU A 44 -9.58 -8.42 -2.23
C GLU A 44 -10.97 -8.27 -2.83
N GLU A 45 -11.60 -7.09 -2.73
CA GLU A 45 -12.87 -6.77 -3.39
C GLU A 45 -12.74 -6.85 -4.92
N GLU A 46 -11.70 -6.27 -5.51
CA GLU A 46 -11.41 -6.37 -6.95
C GLU A 46 -11.20 -7.84 -7.39
N VAL A 47 -10.59 -8.69 -6.55
CA VAL A 47 -10.38 -10.13 -6.81
C VAL A 47 -11.65 -10.95 -6.61
N GLU A 48 -12.50 -10.62 -5.62
CA GLU A 48 -13.74 -11.35 -5.34
C GLU A 48 -14.85 -10.98 -6.32
N GLU A 49 -14.94 -9.71 -6.75
CA GLU A 49 -15.94 -9.23 -7.71
C GLU A 49 -15.59 -9.62 -9.16
N ALA A 50 -14.31 -9.82 -9.47
CA ALA A 50 -13.87 -10.20 -10.80
C ALA A 50 -12.82 -11.31 -10.77
N ASN A 51 -13.00 -12.31 -11.64
CA ASN A 51 -11.85 -13.04 -12.17
C ASN A 51 -10.91 -11.97 -12.75
N ILE A 52 -9.86 -11.57 -12.01
CA ILE A 52 -8.90 -10.53 -12.45
C ILE A 52 -8.56 -10.82 -13.90
N SER A 53 -8.97 -9.91 -14.78
CA SER A 53 -8.67 -10.04 -16.19
C SER A 53 -7.16 -9.87 -16.41
N GLU A 54 -6.62 -10.46 -17.48
CA GLU A 54 -5.21 -10.24 -17.85
C GLU A 54 -4.89 -8.73 -18.03
N GLU A 55 -5.88 -7.93 -18.44
CA GLU A 55 -5.79 -6.47 -18.53
C GLU A 55 -5.58 -5.80 -17.16
N GLU A 56 -6.38 -6.14 -16.14
CA GLU A 56 -6.22 -5.59 -14.78
C GLU A 56 -4.90 -6.02 -14.15
N ARG A 57 -4.49 -7.27 -14.38
CA ARG A 57 -3.17 -7.76 -13.96
C ARG A 57 -2.05 -6.91 -14.56
N LYS A 58 -2.18 -6.54 -15.84
CA LYS A 58 -1.22 -5.71 -16.54
C LYS A 58 -1.19 -4.28 -15.99
N GLU A 59 -2.34 -3.69 -15.69
CA GLU A 59 -2.41 -2.35 -15.06
C GLU A 59 -1.76 -2.34 -13.68
N ILE A 60 -1.99 -3.37 -12.86
CA ILE A 60 -1.33 -3.50 -11.55
C ILE A 60 0.20 -3.57 -11.73
N ILE A 61 0.68 -4.39 -12.67
CA ILE A 61 2.13 -4.52 -12.95
C ILE A 61 2.73 -3.21 -13.45
N GLU A 62 2.06 -2.50 -14.36
CA GLU A 62 2.53 -1.20 -14.87
C GLU A 62 2.56 -0.15 -13.77
N ARG A 63 1.54 -0.13 -12.91
CA ARG A 63 1.49 0.75 -11.74
C ARG A 63 2.65 0.46 -10.78
N LEU A 64 2.91 -0.81 -10.48
CA LEU A 64 4.04 -1.22 -9.64
C LEU A 64 5.39 -0.82 -10.24
N ARG A 65 5.60 -0.98 -11.56
CA ARG A 65 6.80 -0.48 -12.26
C ARG A 65 6.94 1.04 -12.17
N SER A 66 5.86 1.79 -12.40
CA SER A 66 5.87 3.25 -12.33
C SER A 66 6.25 3.79 -10.94
N LEU A 67 5.91 3.01 -9.91
CA LEU A 67 6.22 3.31 -8.51
C LEU A 67 7.60 2.77 -8.07
N GLY A 68 8.31 2.05 -8.95
CA GLY A 68 9.65 1.50 -8.70
C GLY A 68 9.69 0.25 -7.82
N TYR A 69 8.58 -0.49 -7.75
CA TYR A 69 8.50 -1.75 -6.99
C TYR A 69 8.91 -2.99 -7.80
N LEU A 70 8.95 -2.88 -9.14
CA LEU A 70 9.38 -3.89 -10.12
C LEU A 70 10.39 -3.28 -11.09
#